data_AF-R1I2T3-F1
#
_entry.id   AF-R1I2T3-F1
#
_cell.length_a   1.000
_cell.length_b   1.000
_cell.length_c   1.000
_cell.angle_alpha   90.00
_cell.angle_beta   90.00
_cell.angle_gamma   90.00
#
_symmetry.space_group_name_H-M   'P 1'
#
loop_
_entity.id
_entity.type
_entity.pdbx_description
1 polymer ?
#
loop_
_entity_poly.entity_id
_entity_poly.type
_entity_poly.pdbx_seq_one_letter_code
_entity_poly.pdbx_strand_id
1 'polypeptide(L)'
;GATALRVRWRPLGPHAFRVDVADTTGAPVAAIDSVTTRPVTGGDVRRRSGGLLFVGWSPAPARPERDDRPAADVHWVTGDDPETVVAETVEALQRWLAADGEHPLVVATAHAVAAAPGDIVDLAQAPVWGLVRTAQNEHPGRFVLADVDDDPASRAAVAEAAGP
;
A
#
# COMPACT_ATOMS: atom_id res chain seq x y z
N GLY A 1 18.04 20.91 -1.83
CA GLY A 1 17.89 20.71 -3.29
C GLY A 1 16.93 21.75 -3.85
N ALA A 2 16.93 22.01 -5.16
CA ALA A 2 15.99 22.95 -5.79
C ALA A 2 14.54 22.48 -5.60
N THR A 3 13.65 23.36 -5.15
CA THR A 3 12.23 23.07 -4.92
C THR A 3 11.34 23.44 -6.12
N ALA A 4 11.90 24.13 -7.11
CA ALA A 4 11.24 24.51 -8.36
C ALA A 4 12.25 24.56 -9.51
N LEU A 5 11.80 24.17 -10.72
CA LEU A 5 12.62 24.08 -11.92
C LEU A 5 11.96 24.81 -13.09
N ARG A 6 12.77 25.38 -13.97
CA ARG A 6 12.39 25.92 -15.28
C ARG A 6 12.88 24.96 -16.35
N VAL A 7 11.98 24.58 -17.24
CA VAL A 7 12.28 23.63 -18.32
C VAL A 7 12.08 24.32 -19.67
N ARG A 8 13.10 24.23 -20.53
CA ARG A 8 13.01 24.68 -21.92
C ARG A 8 13.03 23.49 -22.86
N TRP A 9 12.04 23.42 -23.73
CA TRP A 9 11.90 22.39 -24.76
C TRP A 9 12.26 23.00 -26.11
N ARG A 10 13.14 22.34 -26.87
CA ARG A 10 13.52 22.75 -28.23
C ARG A 10 13.26 21.60 -29.19
N PRO A 11 12.41 21.77 -30.23
CA PRO A 11 12.16 20.70 -31.19
C PRO A 11 13.43 20.38 -31.99
N LEU A 12 13.68 19.09 -32.17
CA LEU A 12 14.72 18.51 -33.04
C LEU A 12 14.13 17.75 -34.23
N GLY A 13 12.83 17.46 -34.19
CA GLY A 13 12.07 16.79 -35.24
C GLY A 13 10.61 16.61 -34.82
N PRO A 14 9.77 15.92 -35.63
CA PRO A 14 8.33 15.76 -35.35
C PRO A 14 8.02 15.12 -34.00
N HIS A 15 8.93 14.29 -33.51
CA HIS A 15 8.79 13.48 -32.32
C HIS A 15 10.06 13.51 -31.46
N ALA A 16 10.93 14.51 -31.63
CA ALA A 16 12.21 14.57 -30.93
C ALA A 16 12.44 15.98 -30.37
N PHE A 17 12.90 16.07 -29.12
CA PHE A 17 13.09 17.33 -28.40
C PHE A 17 14.38 17.32 -27.59
N ARG A 18 15.10 18.44 -27.57
CA ARG A 18 16.11 18.72 -26.55
C ARG A 18 15.43 19.33 -25.32
N VAL A 19 15.87 18.93 -24.14
CA VAL A 19 15.38 19.47 -22.87
C VAL A 19 16.53 20.07 -22.09
N ASP A 20 16.44 21.35 -21.76
CA ASP A 20 17.36 22.01 -20.82
C ASP A 20 16.58 22.34 -19.53
N VAL A 21 17.14 21.96 -18.37
CA VAL A 21 16.53 22.17 -17.05
C VAL A 21 17.43 23.07 -16.23
N ALA A 22 16.86 24.14 -15.69
CA ALA A 22 17.53 25.04 -14.77
C ALA A 22 16.67 25.27 -13.51
N ASP A 23 17.28 25.72 -12.42
CA ASP A 23 16.53 26.18 -11.26
C ASP A 23 15.90 27.57 -11.47
N THR A 24 15.29 28.13 -10.42
CA THR A 24 14.65 29.45 -10.48
C THR A 24 15.63 30.61 -10.62
N THR A 25 16.91 30.41 -10.28
CA THR A 25 18.00 31.38 -10.46
C THR A 25 18.58 31.34 -11.87
N GLY A 26 18.28 30.28 -12.63
CA GLY A 26 18.83 30.03 -13.96
C GLY A 26 20.07 29.13 -13.96
N ALA A 27 20.46 28.58 -12.81
CA ALA A 27 21.57 27.64 -12.74
C ALA A 27 21.15 26.29 -13.37
N PRO A 28 21.97 25.69 -14.24
CA PRO A 28 21.63 24.44 -14.91
C PRO A 28 21.60 23.28 -13.91
N VAL A 29 20.55 22.46 -14.01
CA VAL A 29 20.34 21.26 -13.18
C VAL A 29 20.53 19.98 -14.00
N ALA A 30 20.02 19.96 -15.24
CA ALA A 30 20.17 18.83 -16.16
C ALA A 30 20.01 19.27 -17.61
N ALA A 31 20.59 18.50 -18.53
CA ALA A 31 20.35 18.64 -19.96
C ALA A 31 20.17 17.25 -20.58
N ILE A 32 19.20 17.12 -21.48
CA ILE A 32 18.95 15.91 -22.25
C ILE A 32 19.03 16.31 -23.72
N ASP A 33 20.00 15.74 -24.42
CA ASP A 33 20.27 16.10 -25.82
C ASP A 33 19.13 15.68 -26.76
N SER A 34 18.45 14.56 -26.48
CA SER A 34 17.28 14.13 -27.24
C SER A 34 16.32 13.27 -26.41
N VAL A 35 15.04 13.65 -26.44
CA VAL A 35 13.88 12.90 -25.95
C VAL A 35 13.00 12.60 -27.14
N THR A 36 12.68 11.32 -27.36
CA THR A 36 11.72 10.94 -28.41
C THR A 36 10.34 10.67 -27.82
N THR A 37 9.29 11.08 -28.51
CA THR A 37 7.89 10.85 -28.12
C THR A 37 7.19 10.03 -29.18
N ARG A 38 6.14 9.29 -28.82
CA ARG A 38 5.29 8.59 -29.79
C ARG A 38 3.86 9.08 -29.64
N PRO A 39 3.15 9.38 -30.74
CA PRO A 39 1.73 9.69 -30.68
C PRO A 39 0.98 8.49 -30.10
N VAL A 40 0.10 8.75 -29.12
CA VAL A 40 -0.88 7.74 -28.69
C VAL A 40 -2.17 8.02 -29.45
N THR A 41 -2.62 7.04 -30.23
CA THR A 41 -3.91 7.10 -30.93
C THR A 41 -5.04 7.02 -29.90
N GLY A 42 -6.03 7.91 -30.02
CA GLY A 42 -7.03 8.24 -28.97
C GLY A 42 -7.95 7.13 -28.46
N GLY A 43 -7.73 5.87 -28.83
CA GLY A 43 -8.39 4.70 -28.24
C GLY A 43 -7.79 4.25 -26.91
N ASP A 44 -6.50 4.49 -26.68
CA ASP A 44 -5.75 3.95 -25.53
C ASP A 44 -5.49 4.94 -24.41
N VAL A 45 -5.75 6.24 -24.64
CA VAL A 45 -5.74 7.26 -23.58
C VAL A 45 -7.18 7.65 -23.28
N ARG A 46 -7.90 6.79 -22.56
CA ARG A 46 -8.92 7.34 -21.66
C ARG A 46 -8.18 8.37 -20.82
N ARG A 47 -8.59 9.65 -20.86
CA ARG A 47 -8.24 10.59 -19.80
C ARG A 47 -8.76 9.95 -18.51
N ARG A 48 -7.88 9.22 -17.82
CA ARG A 48 -8.15 8.72 -16.47
C ARG A 48 -8.09 9.96 -15.58
N SER A 49 -9.21 10.63 -15.47
CA SER A 49 -9.45 11.71 -14.51
C SER A 49 -9.60 11.18 -13.08
N GLY A 50 -9.38 9.87 -12.86
CA GLY A 50 -9.40 9.21 -11.57
C GLY A 50 -8.17 8.31 -11.44
N GLY A 51 -7.65 8.19 -10.22
CA GLY A 51 -6.43 7.46 -9.88
C GLY A 51 -6.31 6.11 -10.60
N LEU A 52 -5.10 5.74 -10.98
CA LEU A 52 -4.80 4.51 -11.71
C LEU A 52 -5.15 3.23 -10.93
N LEU A 53 -5.45 3.37 -9.65
CA LEU A 53 -6.00 2.37 -8.75
C LEU A 53 -7.19 3.01 -8.02
N PHE A 54 -8.33 2.32 -7.97
CA PHE A 54 -9.43 2.65 -7.07
C PHE A 54 -9.69 1.44 -6.18
N VAL A 55 -10.00 1.68 -4.91
CA VAL A 55 -10.38 0.63 -3.97
C VAL A 55 -11.78 0.17 -4.35
N GLY A 56 -11.89 -1.06 -4.85
CA GLY A 56 -13.16 -1.71 -5.11
C GLY A 56 -13.55 -2.57 -3.92
N TRP A 57 -14.49 -2.11 -3.10
CA TRP A 57 -15.06 -2.91 -2.03
C TRP A 57 -15.92 -4.03 -2.63
N SER A 58 -15.59 -5.28 -2.30
CA SER A 58 -16.45 -6.43 -2.58
C SER A 58 -17.02 -6.94 -1.26
N PRO A 59 -18.34 -7.19 -1.16
CA PRO A 59 -18.90 -7.84 0.01
C PRO A 59 -18.15 -9.14 0.29
N ALA A 60 -17.75 -9.34 1.54
CA ALA A 60 -17.26 -10.65 1.94
C ALA A 60 -18.39 -11.68 1.69
N PRO A 61 -18.09 -12.85 1.12
CA PRO A 61 -19.10 -13.89 0.98
C PRO A 61 -19.66 -14.23 2.37
N ALA A 62 -20.98 -14.43 2.45
CA ALA A 62 -21.62 -14.84 3.69
C ALA A 62 -20.94 -16.13 4.17
N ARG A 63 -20.44 -16.11 5.41
CA ARG A 63 -19.83 -17.29 6.01
C ARG A 63 -20.90 -18.40 6.09
N PRO A 64 -20.63 -19.63 5.64
CA PRO A 64 -21.54 -20.72 5.90
C PRO A 64 -21.68 -20.87 7.43
N GLU A 65 -22.90 -21.15 7.92
CA GLU A 65 -23.23 -21.30 9.36
C GLU A 65 -22.35 -22.33 10.10
N ARG A 66 -21.58 -23.13 9.36
CA ARG A 66 -20.53 -23.98 9.87
C ARG A 66 -19.33 -23.94 8.93
N ASP A 67 -18.29 -23.25 9.37
CA ASP A 67 -16.98 -23.30 8.75
C ASP A 67 -16.08 -24.11 9.66
N ASP A 68 -15.74 -25.34 9.26
CA ASP A 68 -14.80 -26.19 9.99
C ASP A 68 -13.34 -25.72 9.79
N ARG A 69 -13.12 -24.57 9.13
CA ARG A 69 -11.81 -23.90 9.15
C ARG A 69 -11.49 -23.48 10.57
N PRO A 70 -10.32 -23.87 11.10
CA PRO A 70 -10.02 -23.52 12.48
C PRO A 70 -9.68 -22.03 12.60
N ALA A 71 -9.82 -21.51 13.82
CA ALA A 71 -9.59 -20.10 14.11
C ALA A 71 -8.19 -19.65 13.62
N ALA A 72 -8.15 -18.62 12.81
CA ALA A 72 -6.99 -17.79 12.63
C ALA A 72 -6.72 -17.00 13.92
N ASP A 73 -5.47 -16.99 14.36
CA ASP A 73 -5.02 -16.12 15.44
C ASP A 73 -5.02 -14.67 14.97
N VAL A 74 -5.42 -13.72 15.83
CA VAL A 74 -5.39 -12.29 15.51
C VAL A 74 -4.32 -11.58 16.34
N HIS A 75 -3.33 -11.02 15.66
CA HIS A 75 -2.38 -10.07 16.22
C HIS A 75 -2.89 -8.64 15.95
N TRP A 76 -3.44 -8.01 16.99
CA TRP A 76 -3.79 -6.60 16.96
C TRP A 76 -2.55 -5.75 17.16
N VAL A 77 -2.24 -4.90 16.17
CA VAL A 77 -1.16 -3.93 16.28
C VAL A 77 -1.60 -2.81 17.21
N THR A 78 -0.71 -2.42 18.12
CA THR A 78 -0.93 -1.35 19.10
C THR A 78 0.33 -0.52 19.26
N GLY A 79 0.18 0.77 19.60
CA GLY A 79 1.30 1.68 19.82
C GLY A 79 1.31 2.83 18.82
N ASP A 80 2.05 3.88 19.17
CA ASP A 80 2.16 5.14 18.44
C ASP A 80 3.58 5.44 17.92
N ASP A 81 4.54 4.55 18.23
CA ASP A 81 5.92 4.62 17.75
C ASP A 81 6.16 3.59 16.62
N PRO A 82 6.48 4.04 15.39
CA PRO A 82 6.64 3.14 14.25
C PRO A 82 7.73 2.07 14.43
N GLU A 83 8.83 2.39 15.11
CA GLU A 83 9.94 1.45 15.29
C GLU A 83 9.55 0.32 16.24
N THR A 84 8.95 0.66 17.38
CA THR A 84 8.43 -0.29 18.36
C THR A 84 7.32 -1.16 17.76
N VAL A 85 6.35 -0.55 17.07
CA VAL A 85 5.26 -1.26 16.39
C VAL A 85 5.78 -2.31 15.40
N VAL A 86 6.77 -1.95 14.57
CA VAL A 86 7.38 -2.88 13.62
C VAL A 86 8.14 -4.00 14.33
N ALA A 87 8.92 -3.68 15.36
CA ALA A 87 9.68 -4.67 16.12
C ALA A 87 8.76 -5.71 16.78
N GLU A 88 7.72 -5.26 17.47
CA GLU A 88 6.73 -6.14 18.10
C GLU A 88 5.98 -7.00 17.08
N THR A 89 5.66 -6.42 15.92
CA THR A 89 5.03 -7.17 14.83
C THR A 89 5.97 -8.25 14.31
N VAL A 90 7.25 -7.95 14.03
CA VAL A 90 8.24 -8.96 13.61
C VAL A 90 8.31 -10.11 14.62
N GLU A 91 8.38 -9.79 15.92
CA GLU A 91 8.40 -10.82 16.96
C GLU A 91 7.13 -11.68 16.97
N ALA A 92 5.95 -11.08 16.74
CA ALA A 92 4.70 -11.82 16.61
C ALA A 92 4.72 -12.79 15.43
N LEU A 93 5.17 -12.33 14.25
CA LEU A 93 5.28 -13.18 13.06
C LEU A 93 6.27 -14.34 13.29
N GLN A 94 7.46 -14.04 13.83
CA GLN A 94 8.50 -15.03 14.10
C GLN A 94 8.04 -16.08 15.12
N ARG A 95 7.39 -15.64 16.20
CA ARG A 95 6.85 -16.53 17.24
C ARG A 95 5.79 -17.46 16.69
N TRP A 96 4.88 -16.94 15.86
CA TRP A 96 3.84 -17.74 15.23
C TRP A 96 4.42 -18.75 14.22
N LEU A 97 5.42 -18.36 13.41
CA LEU A 97 6.12 -19.28 12.52
C LEU A 97 6.85 -20.38 13.28
N ALA A 98 7.50 -20.05 14.40
CA ALA A 98 8.22 -21.00 15.24
C ALA A 98 7.29 -22.01 15.93
N ALA A 99 6.05 -21.63 16.21
CA ALA A 99 5.01 -22.50 16.75
C ALA A 99 4.38 -23.43 15.70
N ASP A 100 4.76 -23.30 14.42
CA ASP A 100 4.18 -23.97 13.25
C ASP A 100 2.65 -23.93 13.22
N GLY A 101 2.09 -22.72 13.37
CA GLY A 101 0.64 -22.52 13.34
C GLY A 101 -0.01 -23.09 12.07
N GLU A 102 -1.03 -23.92 12.27
CA GLU A 102 -1.76 -24.61 11.19
C GLU A 102 -2.68 -23.65 10.38
N HIS A 103 -3.02 -22.48 10.94
CA HIS A 103 -3.97 -21.51 10.35
C HIS A 103 -3.35 -20.14 10.21
N PRO A 104 -3.73 -19.36 9.17
CA PRO A 104 -3.09 -18.07 8.92
C PRO A 104 -3.16 -17.14 10.14
N LEU A 105 -2.08 -16.41 10.42
CA LEU A 105 -2.11 -15.32 11.39
C LEU A 105 -2.70 -14.06 10.74
N VAL A 106 -3.77 -13.51 11.32
CA VAL A 106 -4.32 -12.20 10.94
C VAL A 106 -3.53 -11.11 11.66
N VAL A 107 -2.88 -10.23 10.91
CA VAL A 107 -2.27 -9.00 11.43
C VAL A 107 -3.24 -7.86 11.18
N ALA A 108 -3.81 -7.32 12.26
CA ALA A 108 -4.87 -6.33 12.20
C ALA A 108 -4.35 -4.95 12.67
N THR A 109 -4.45 -3.96 11.78
CA THR A 109 -4.10 -2.56 12.03
C THR A 109 -5.35 -1.67 12.11
N ALA A 110 -5.20 -0.46 12.64
CA ALA A 110 -6.23 0.56 12.61
C ALA A 110 -5.75 1.79 11.84
N HIS A 111 -6.53 2.22 10.85
CA HIS A 111 -6.24 3.39 10.02
C HIS A 111 -4.83 3.42 9.38
N ALA A 112 -4.17 2.28 9.19
CA ALA A 112 -2.80 2.21 8.67
C ALA A 112 -2.73 2.40 7.15
N VAL A 113 -3.87 2.36 6.46
CA VAL A 113 -3.96 2.62 5.02
C VAL A 113 -5.15 3.52 4.70
N ALA A 114 -4.98 4.40 3.71
CA ALA A 114 -6.09 5.19 3.19
C ALA A 114 -6.98 4.32 2.29
N ALA A 115 -8.22 4.08 2.70
CA ALA A 115 -9.18 3.28 1.95
C ALA A 115 -10.14 4.15 1.10
N ALA A 116 -10.33 5.41 1.50
CA ALA A 116 -11.12 6.42 0.80
C ALA A 116 -10.37 7.77 0.70
N PRO A 117 -10.73 8.62 -0.28
CA PRO A 117 -10.18 9.97 -0.39
C PRO A 117 -10.49 10.80 0.87
N GLY A 118 -9.45 11.30 1.52
CA GLY A 118 -9.57 12.14 2.72
C GLY A 118 -9.35 11.40 4.04
N ASP A 119 -9.14 10.08 4.01
CA ASP A 119 -8.79 9.31 5.20
C ASP A 119 -7.48 9.83 5.82
N ILE A 120 -7.47 9.89 7.15
CA ILE A 120 -6.27 10.14 7.94
C ILE A 120 -5.60 8.80 8.18
N VAL A 121 -4.30 8.72 7.87
CA VAL A 121 -3.51 7.50 8.03
C VAL A 121 -2.71 7.58 9.32
N ASP A 122 -2.80 6.55 10.15
CA ASP A 122 -1.89 6.31 11.26
C ASP A 122 -0.52 5.87 10.72
N LEU A 123 0.43 6.81 10.75
CA LEU A 123 1.80 6.58 10.28
C LEU A 123 2.61 5.66 11.19
N ALA A 124 2.19 5.42 12.44
CA ALA A 124 2.85 4.48 13.34
C ALA A 124 2.66 3.04 12.86
N GLN A 125 1.47 2.72 12.37
CA GLN A 125 1.12 1.37 11.92
C GLN A 125 1.35 1.15 10.43
N ALA A 126 1.39 2.21 9.60
CA ALA A 126 1.59 2.11 8.16
C ALA A 126 2.79 1.22 7.71
N PRO A 127 3.96 1.20 8.38
CA PRO A 127 5.07 0.33 7.99
C PRO A 127 4.77 -1.18 8.09
N VAL A 128 3.84 -1.58 8.97
CA VAL A 128 3.44 -3.00 9.15
C VAL A 128 2.95 -3.61 7.84
N TRP A 129 2.23 -2.83 7.02
CA TRP A 129 1.75 -3.29 5.72
C TRP A 129 2.89 -3.66 4.75
N GLY A 130 4.01 -2.93 4.78
CA GLY A 130 5.19 -3.26 4.00
C GLY A 130 5.85 -4.55 4.48
N LEU A 131 6.03 -4.67 5.80
CA LEU A 131 6.60 -5.84 6.46
C LEU A 131 5.79 -7.11 6.17
N VAL A 132 4.49 -7.10 6.46
CA VAL A 132 3.65 -8.29 6.35
C VAL A 132 3.46 -8.72 4.89
N ARG A 133 3.43 -7.78 3.93
CA ARG A 133 3.44 -8.15 2.50
C ARG A 133 4.70 -8.88 2.08
N THR A 134 5.86 -8.52 2.65
CA THR A 134 7.10 -9.29 2.44
C THR A 134 6.95 -10.69 3.03
N ALA A 135 6.46 -10.81 4.26
CA ALA A 135 6.22 -12.11 4.89
C ALA A 135 5.21 -12.98 4.12
N GLN A 136 4.17 -12.39 3.54
CA GLN A 136 3.20 -13.07 2.68
C GLN A 136 3.84 -13.64 1.40
N ASN A 137 4.81 -12.93 0.81
CA ASN A 137 5.54 -13.41 -0.35
C ASN A 137 6.47 -14.58 0.00
N GLU A 138 7.09 -14.55 1.18
CA GLU A 138 7.97 -15.62 1.66
C GLU A 138 7.19 -16.84 2.15
N HIS A 139 6.02 -16.62 2.74
CA HIS A 139 5.16 -17.64 3.34
C HIS A 139 3.72 -17.55 2.80
N PRO A 140 3.46 -18.01 1.56
CA PRO A 140 2.14 -17.89 0.94
C PRO A 140 1.03 -18.55 1.76
N GLY A 141 -0.07 -17.83 1.96
CA GLY A 141 -1.25 -18.32 2.69
C GLY A 141 -1.10 -18.41 4.21
N ARG A 142 0.04 -17.98 4.76
CA ARG A 142 0.33 -18.04 6.21
C ARG A 142 -0.05 -16.76 6.97
N PHE A 143 -0.24 -15.63 6.28
CA PHE A 143 -0.55 -14.34 6.88
C PHE A 143 -1.67 -13.61 6.16
N VAL A 144 -2.55 -12.95 6.90
CA VAL A 144 -3.64 -12.09 6.40
C VAL A 144 -3.47 -10.69 6.97
N LEU A 145 -3.64 -9.66 6.14
CA LEU A 145 -3.69 -8.26 6.58
C LEU A 145 -5.14 -7.80 6.66
N ALA A 146 -5.49 -7.13 7.75
CA ALA A 146 -6.75 -6.41 7.89
C ALA A 146 -6.46 -5.00 8.43
N ASP A 147 -7.04 -3.98 7.81
CA ASP A 147 -7.07 -2.63 8.39
C ASP A 147 -8.52 -2.27 8.67
N VAL A 148 -8.79 -1.83 9.88
CA VAL A 148 -10.12 -1.45 10.34
C VAL A 148 -10.14 -0.02 10.83
N ASP A 149 -11.34 0.54 10.95
CA ASP A 149 -11.55 1.76 11.71
C ASP A 149 -11.60 1.47 13.21
N ASP A 150 -11.71 2.54 14.01
CA ASP A 150 -11.84 2.45 15.46
C ASP A 150 -13.21 1.93 15.95
N ASP A 151 -14.13 1.55 15.05
CA ASP A 151 -15.44 1.03 15.43
C ASP A 151 -15.30 -0.35 16.10
N PRO A 152 -15.81 -0.53 17.34
CA PRO A 152 -15.82 -1.83 18.00
C PRO A 152 -16.48 -2.95 17.17
N ALA A 153 -17.47 -2.61 16.33
CA ALA A 153 -18.12 -3.56 15.43
C ALA A 153 -17.14 -4.08 14.36
N SER A 154 -16.25 -3.24 13.85
CA SER A 154 -15.21 -3.65 12.89
C SER A 154 -14.20 -4.60 13.54
N ARG A 155 -13.80 -4.33 14.80
CA ARG A 155 -12.93 -5.24 15.56
C ARG A 155 -13.60 -6.58 15.84
N ALA A 156 -14.88 -6.56 16.19
CA ALA A 156 -15.67 -7.77 16.39
C ALA A 156 -15.80 -8.57 15.08
N ALA A 157 -16.03 -7.90 13.95
CA ALA A 157 -16.13 -8.54 12.64
C ALA A 157 -14.81 -9.21 12.22
N VAL A 158 -13.64 -8.61 12.50
CA VAL A 158 -12.34 -9.25 12.26
C VAL A 158 -12.16 -10.47 13.15
N ALA A 159 -12.50 -10.37 14.44
CA ALA A 159 -12.42 -11.49 15.36
C ALA A 159 -13.37 -12.64 14.96
N GLU A 160 -14.58 -12.33 14.49
CA GLU A 160 -15.54 -13.30 13.96
C GLU A 160 -15.05 -13.94 12.66
N ALA A 161 -14.49 -13.15 11.74
CA ALA A 161 -13.94 -13.67 10.49
C ALA A 161 -12.69 -14.53 10.71
N ALA A 162 -11.91 -14.25 11.76
CA ALA A 162 -10.75 -15.01 12.15
C ALA A 162 -11.11 -16.26 12.97
N GLY A 163 -12.13 -16.22 13.84
CA GLY A 163 -12.62 -17.38 14.60
C GLY A 163 -13.42 -18.39 13.76
N PRO A 164 -13.87 -19.53 14.33
CA PRO A 164 -14.92 -20.38 13.76
C PRO A 164 -16.29 -19.67 13.66
#